data_AF-A0A3M1CY10-F1
#
_entry.id   AF-A0A3M1CY10-F1
#
_cell.length_a   1.000
_cell.length_b   1.000
_cell.length_c   1.000
_cell.angle_alpha   90.00
_cell.angle_beta   90.00
_cell.angle_gamma   90.00
#
_symmetry.space_group_name_H-M   'P 1'
#
loop_
_entity.id
_entity.type
_entity.pdbx_description
1 polymer ?
#
loop_
_entity_poly.entity_id
_entity_poly.type
_entity_poly.pdbx_seq_one_letter_code
_entity_poly.pdbx_strand_id
1 'polypeptide(L)'
;MEEIAERIEAARRKLLDLGLRNPLLNWREQKARGARIVDEIPREVYRILVQEGRSMTFLPARDGTPADDEDALAGEFASVARQQALADEDGIAARHKDTRLQTPYGPERLQYRLLNSYYAARTAIEEQGINVLYLALGMLVWYEDQRVSKPRMAPLVLVPVSLERRNVRTRFRLSWTGEEIEANLSLQAKLKADFGLELPEFDA
;
A
#
# COMPACT_ATOMS: atom_id res chain seq x y z
N MET A 1 37.95 16.77 5.99
CA MET A 1 36.54 16.94 5.56
C MET A 1 36.03 15.67 4.90
N GLU A 2 36.77 15.09 3.96
CA GLU A 2 36.42 13.85 3.23
C GLU A 2 36.25 12.62 4.13
N GLU A 3 37.14 12.41 5.10
CA GLU A 3 37.06 11.30 6.08
C GLU A 3 35.81 11.39 6.98
N ILE A 4 35.33 12.60 7.28
CA ILE A 4 34.09 12.80 8.07
C ILE A 4 32.88 12.52 7.19
N ALA A 5 32.89 12.96 5.92
CA ALA A 5 31.83 12.70 4.97
C ALA A 5 31.66 11.18 4.73
N GLU A 6 32.75 10.45 4.49
CA GLU A 6 32.70 8.99 4.34
C GLU A 6 32.19 8.28 5.60
N ARG A 7 32.57 8.76 6.78
CA ARG A 7 32.12 8.20 8.06
C ARG A 7 30.65 8.49 8.34
N ILE A 8 30.15 9.65 7.92
CA ILE A 8 28.72 10.00 7.94
C ILE A 8 27.96 9.15 6.92
N GLU A 9 28.49 8.96 5.72
CA GLU A 9 27.90 8.12 4.67
C GLU A 9 27.78 6.66 5.15
N ALA A 10 28.85 6.13 5.75
CA ALA A 10 28.86 4.79 6.33
C ALA A 10 27.90 4.66 7.51
N ALA A 11 27.81 5.68 8.38
CA ALA A 11 26.83 5.72 9.46
C ALA A 11 25.38 5.78 8.92
N ARG A 12 25.12 6.57 7.88
CA ARG A 12 23.82 6.67 7.20
C ARG A 12 23.41 5.33 6.58
N ARG A 13 24.33 4.66 5.89
CA ARG A 13 24.12 3.31 5.35
C ARG A 13 23.90 2.26 6.44
N LYS A 14 24.51 2.43 7.62
CA LYS A 14 24.29 1.55 8.78
C LYS A 14 22.94 1.79 9.46
N LEU A 15 22.43 3.01 9.38
CA LEU A 15 21.12 3.42 9.91
C LEU A 15 19.98 2.93 9.00
N LEU A 16 20.20 2.96 7.68
CA LEU A 16 19.31 2.35 6.70
C LEU A 16 19.55 0.84 6.68
N ASP A 17 18.70 0.06 7.35
CA ASP A 17 18.74 -1.40 7.22
C ASP A 17 18.35 -1.80 5.79
N LEU A 18 19.35 -2.01 4.93
CA LEU A 18 19.18 -2.47 3.54
C LEU A 18 19.01 -3.99 3.42
N GLY A 19 18.90 -4.69 4.56
CA GLY A 19 18.67 -6.12 4.63
C GLY A 19 17.19 -6.49 4.50
N LEU A 20 16.94 -7.79 4.36
CA LEU A 20 15.60 -8.36 4.26
C LEU A 20 14.76 -8.28 5.56
N ARG A 21 15.37 -7.81 6.65
CA ARG A 21 14.69 -7.53 7.92
C ARG A 21 13.84 -6.27 7.84
N ASN A 22 14.15 -5.35 6.92
CA ASN A 22 13.42 -4.13 6.73
C ASN A 22 12.06 -4.40 6.04
N PRO A 23 10.92 -4.12 6.70
CA PRO A 23 9.59 -4.29 6.10
C PRO A 23 9.35 -3.40 4.87
N LEU A 24 10.10 -2.31 4.73
CA LEU A 24 10.04 -1.42 3.56
C LEU A 24 10.76 -2.01 2.34
N LEU A 25 11.60 -3.04 2.51
CA LEU A 25 12.26 -3.73 1.38
C LEU A 25 11.68 -5.12 1.12
N ASN A 26 11.18 -5.75 2.17
CA ASN A 26 10.59 -7.08 2.14
C ASN A 26 9.25 -7.07 2.88
N TRP A 27 8.30 -6.33 2.33
CA TRP A 27 6.93 -6.32 2.79
C TRP A 27 6.31 -7.71 2.60
N ARG A 28 5.57 -8.14 3.62
CA ARG A 28 4.82 -9.40 3.60
C ARG A 28 3.43 -9.15 4.13
N GLU A 29 2.45 -9.74 3.50
CA GLU A 29 1.07 -9.63 3.95
C GLU A 29 0.92 -10.27 5.33
N GLN A 30 0.50 -9.47 6.31
CA GLN A 30 0.20 -9.99 7.64
C GLN A 30 -1.13 -10.75 7.60
N LYS A 31 -1.23 -11.84 8.38
CA LYS A 31 -2.44 -12.69 8.38
C LYS A 31 -3.66 -11.99 9.00
N ALA A 32 -3.42 -11.13 10.01
CA ALA A 32 -4.45 -10.60 10.90
C ALA A 32 -4.58 -9.06 10.86
N ARG A 33 -3.65 -8.35 10.21
CA ARG A 33 -3.61 -6.88 10.15
C ARG A 33 -3.32 -6.44 8.72
N GLY A 34 -3.76 -5.23 8.39
CA GLY A 34 -3.63 -4.64 7.07
C GLY A 34 -4.68 -5.18 6.09
N ALA A 35 -4.94 -4.38 5.06
CA ALA A 35 -5.82 -4.73 3.95
C ALA A 35 -5.11 -4.45 2.63
N ARG A 36 -4.91 -5.48 1.81
CA ARG A 36 -4.54 -5.32 0.41
C ARG A 36 -5.71 -4.72 -0.37
N ILE A 37 -5.40 -3.71 -1.17
CA ILE A 37 -6.32 -3.10 -2.13
C ILE A 37 -6.00 -3.72 -3.50
N VAL A 38 -7.04 -4.07 -4.25
CA VAL A 38 -6.93 -4.72 -5.58
C VAL A 38 -7.76 -3.94 -6.58
N ASP A 39 -7.43 -4.03 -7.87
CA ASP A 39 -8.17 -3.36 -8.96
C ASP A 39 -8.38 -1.85 -8.73
N GLU A 40 -7.37 -1.15 -8.19
CA GLU A 40 -7.39 0.30 -8.02
C GLU A 40 -6.20 0.97 -8.71
N ILE A 41 -6.43 2.19 -9.21
CA ILE A 41 -5.40 3.00 -9.86
C ILE A 41 -4.78 3.93 -8.81
N PRO A 42 -3.48 3.80 -8.49
CA PRO A 42 -2.85 4.61 -7.44
C PRO A 42 -3.00 6.13 -7.65
N ARG A 43 -2.98 6.59 -8.90
CA ARG A 43 -3.19 8.00 -9.26
C ARG A 43 -4.56 8.52 -8.84
N GLU A 44 -5.62 7.75 -9.10
CA GLU A 44 -6.98 8.13 -8.75
C GLU A 44 -7.19 8.07 -7.24
N VAL A 45 -6.61 7.06 -6.59
CA VAL A 45 -6.62 6.95 -5.13
C VAL A 45 -5.93 8.16 -4.49
N TYR A 46 -4.77 8.57 -5.01
CA TYR A 46 -4.05 9.74 -4.55
C TYR A 46 -4.87 11.03 -4.75
N ARG A 47 -5.47 11.23 -5.93
CA ARG A 47 -6.34 12.39 -6.20
C ARG A 47 -7.47 12.49 -5.17
N ILE A 48 -8.22 11.41 -4.98
CA ILE A 48 -9.41 11.44 -4.13
C ILE A 48 -9.04 11.56 -2.64
N LEU A 49 -8.01 10.83 -2.18
CA LEU A 49 -7.65 10.79 -0.75
C LEU A 49 -6.85 12.02 -0.31
N VAL A 50 -5.86 12.44 -1.11
CA VAL A 50 -4.91 13.51 -0.76
C VAL A 50 -5.37 14.85 -1.33
N GLN A 51 -5.58 14.95 -2.65
CA GLN A 51 -5.90 16.23 -3.30
C GLN A 51 -7.32 16.72 -2.99
N GLU A 52 -8.31 15.82 -3.00
CA GLU A 52 -9.70 16.14 -2.68
C GLU A 52 -10.01 16.03 -1.17
N GLY A 53 -9.10 15.44 -0.38
CA GLY A 53 -9.29 15.22 1.07
C GLY A 53 -10.47 14.32 1.42
N ARG A 54 -10.95 13.51 0.46
CA ARG A 54 -12.14 12.67 0.66
C ARG A 54 -11.75 11.35 1.28
N SER A 55 -12.51 10.97 2.30
CA SER A 55 -12.30 9.68 2.95
C SER A 55 -12.91 8.54 2.13
N MET A 56 -12.20 7.42 2.07
CA MET A 56 -12.58 6.22 1.33
C MET A 56 -13.12 5.12 2.24
N THR A 57 -13.82 4.15 1.68
CA THR A 57 -14.33 2.97 2.38
C THR A 57 -13.84 1.70 1.71
N PHE A 58 -13.86 0.57 2.43
CA PHE A 58 -13.42 -0.72 1.91
C PHE A 58 -14.60 -1.57 1.46
N LEU A 59 -14.49 -2.16 0.27
CA LEU A 59 -15.41 -3.15 -0.25
C LEU A 59 -14.80 -4.56 -0.10
N PRO A 60 -15.56 -5.51 0.47
CA PRO A 60 -15.14 -6.90 0.51
C PRO A 60 -15.20 -7.51 -0.88
N ALA A 61 -14.40 -8.56 -1.10
CA ALA A 61 -14.54 -9.43 -2.26
C ALA A 61 -15.97 -9.97 -2.31
N ARG A 62 -16.54 -10.02 -3.51
CA ARG A 62 -17.86 -10.61 -3.73
C ARG A 62 -17.79 -12.09 -3.38
N ASP A 63 -18.46 -12.44 -2.28
CA ASP A 63 -18.71 -13.77 -1.72
C ASP A 63 -17.80 -14.93 -2.17
N GLY A 64 -16.88 -15.30 -1.26
CA GLY A 64 -16.70 -16.71 -0.90
C GLY A 64 -15.73 -17.57 -1.71
N THR A 65 -15.11 -17.08 -2.80
CA THR A 65 -14.08 -17.88 -3.49
C THR A 65 -12.71 -17.66 -2.84
N PRO A 66 -12.08 -18.69 -2.25
CA PRO A 66 -10.68 -18.58 -1.83
C PRO A 66 -9.82 -18.28 -3.06
N ALA A 67 -8.84 -17.40 -2.89
CA ALA A 67 -7.99 -16.85 -3.95
C ALA A 67 -7.01 -17.87 -4.59
N ASP A 68 -7.31 -19.17 -4.52
CA ASP A 68 -6.48 -20.27 -5.02
C ASP A 68 -7.10 -20.99 -6.24
N ASP A 69 -8.27 -20.59 -6.71
CA ASP A 69 -8.92 -21.20 -7.88
C ASP A 69 -8.60 -20.42 -9.16
N GLU A 70 -7.81 -21.03 -10.06
CA GLU A 70 -7.45 -20.53 -11.40
C GLU A 70 -8.69 -20.23 -12.29
N ASP A 71 -9.89 -20.67 -11.90
CA ASP A 71 -11.16 -20.42 -12.58
C ASP A 71 -11.74 -19.00 -12.35
N ALA A 72 -11.25 -18.24 -11.36
CA ALA A 72 -11.73 -16.87 -11.09
C ALA A 72 -11.35 -15.86 -12.20
N LEU A 73 -10.29 -16.14 -12.95
CA LEU A 73 -9.82 -15.30 -14.06
C LEU A 73 -10.89 -15.18 -15.15
N ALA A 74 -11.64 -16.24 -15.46
CA ALA A 74 -12.65 -16.23 -16.52
C ALA A 74 -13.84 -15.28 -16.22
N GLY A 75 -14.21 -15.15 -14.93
CA GLY A 75 -15.24 -14.20 -14.48
C GLY A 75 -14.74 -12.75 -14.48
N GLU A 76 -13.47 -12.53 -14.14
CA GLU A 76 -12.84 -11.21 -14.23
C GLU A 76 -12.76 -10.74 -15.68
N PHE A 77 -12.31 -11.56 -16.63
CA PHE A 77 -12.27 -11.19 -18.06
C PHE A 77 -13.64 -10.78 -18.62
N ALA A 78 -14.72 -11.47 -18.25
CA ALA A 78 -16.07 -11.15 -18.70
C ALA A 78 -16.60 -9.82 -18.12
N SER A 79 -16.23 -9.48 -16.88
CA SER A 79 -16.62 -8.22 -16.23
C SER A 79 -15.78 -7.02 -16.69
N VAL A 80 -14.49 -7.23 -16.94
CA VAL A 80 -13.57 -6.24 -17.52
C VAL A 80 -14.00 -5.89 -18.96
N ALA A 81 -14.35 -6.87 -19.78
CA ALA A 81 -14.84 -6.65 -21.15
C ALA A 81 -16.17 -5.87 -21.20
N ARG A 82 -17.08 -6.10 -20.24
CA ARG A 82 -18.35 -5.37 -20.17
C ARG A 82 -18.17 -3.94 -19.62
N GLN A 83 -17.13 -3.67 -18.84
CA GLN A 83 -16.89 -2.37 -18.20
C GLN A 83 -15.94 -1.45 -18.98
N GLN A 84 -15.13 -1.99 -19.90
CA GLN A 84 -14.46 -1.16 -20.92
C GLN A 84 -15.47 -0.37 -21.78
N ALA A 85 -16.72 -0.83 -21.88
CA ALA A 85 -17.81 -0.12 -22.54
C ALA A 85 -18.39 1.06 -21.74
N LEU A 86 -17.98 1.26 -20.47
CA LEU A 86 -18.40 2.35 -19.58
C LEU A 86 -17.21 3.21 -19.14
N ALA A 87 -16.07 3.09 -19.82
CA ALA A 87 -14.94 3.95 -19.59
C ALA A 87 -15.25 5.36 -20.14
N ASP A 88 -14.89 6.39 -19.36
CA ASP A 88 -14.95 7.78 -19.83
C ASP A 88 -13.98 8.00 -21.01
N GLU A 89 -13.96 9.20 -21.61
CA GLU A 89 -13.07 9.56 -22.72
C GLU A 89 -11.57 9.30 -22.44
N ASP A 90 -11.17 9.19 -21.16
CA ASP A 90 -9.81 8.84 -20.70
C ASP A 90 -9.52 7.33 -20.61
N GLY A 91 -10.50 6.45 -20.88
CA GLY A 91 -10.33 5.00 -20.78
C GLY A 91 -10.38 4.42 -19.35
N ILE A 92 -10.70 5.24 -18.34
CA ILE A 92 -10.79 4.83 -16.93
C ILE A 92 -12.24 4.48 -16.58
N ALA A 93 -12.46 3.26 -16.08
CA ALA A 93 -13.79 2.83 -15.63
C ALA A 93 -14.25 3.62 -14.38
N ALA A 94 -15.53 3.98 -14.32
CA ALA A 94 -16.12 4.76 -13.23
C ALA A 94 -15.89 4.17 -11.82
N ARG A 95 -15.63 2.86 -11.72
CA ARG A 95 -15.31 2.18 -10.44
C ARG A 95 -14.00 2.68 -9.81
N HIS A 96 -13.02 3.09 -10.61
CA HIS A 96 -11.74 3.62 -10.10
C HIS A 96 -11.80 5.10 -9.68
N LYS A 97 -12.92 5.79 -9.98
CA LYS A 97 -13.16 7.19 -9.60
C LYS A 97 -14.04 7.30 -8.35
N ASP A 98 -14.47 6.18 -7.77
CA ASP A 98 -15.34 6.17 -6.60
C ASP A 98 -14.54 6.20 -5.29
N THR A 99 -15.24 6.30 -4.15
CA THR A 99 -14.61 6.34 -2.82
C THR A 99 -14.52 4.96 -2.18
N ARG A 100 -14.51 3.88 -2.97
CA ARG A 100 -14.64 2.51 -2.49
C ARG A 100 -13.52 1.61 -2.97
N LEU A 101 -12.57 1.36 -2.08
CA LEU A 101 -11.41 0.51 -2.32
C LEU A 101 -11.81 -0.96 -2.36
N GLN A 102 -11.59 -1.64 -3.49
CA GLN A 102 -11.80 -3.09 -3.56
C GLN A 102 -10.73 -3.85 -2.77
N THR A 103 -11.13 -4.94 -2.12
CA THR A 103 -10.22 -5.81 -1.36
C THR A 103 -10.48 -7.27 -1.69
N PRO A 104 -9.46 -8.16 -1.63
CA PRO A 104 -9.61 -9.58 -1.95
C PRO A 104 -10.20 -10.39 -0.78
N TYR A 105 -10.65 -9.73 0.29
CA TYR A 105 -11.09 -10.43 1.50
C TYR A 105 -12.61 -10.50 1.58
N GLY A 106 -13.13 -11.65 2.01
CA GLY A 106 -14.53 -11.77 2.41
C GLY A 106 -14.89 -10.84 3.59
N PRO A 107 -16.18 -10.54 3.79
CA PRO A 107 -16.65 -9.48 4.69
C PRO A 107 -16.16 -9.64 6.14
N GLU A 108 -16.25 -10.84 6.71
CA GLU A 108 -15.82 -11.11 8.09
C GLU A 108 -14.30 -10.94 8.25
N ARG A 109 -13.52 -11.48 7.31
CA ARG A 109 -12.05 -11.41 7.33
C ARG A 109 -11.57 -9.99 7.13
N LEU A 110 -12.20 -9.23 6.23
CA LEU A 110 -11.94 -7.80 6.03
C LEU A 110 -12.20 -7.02 7.33
N GLN A 111 -13.37 -7.23 7.93
CA GLN A 111 -13.73 -6.55 9.17
C GLN A 111 -12.76 -6.86 10.31
N TYR A 112 -12.37 -8.12 10.48
CA TYR A 112 -11.39 -8.54 11.48
C TYR A 112 -10.03 -7.87 11.26
N ARG A 113 -9.52 -7.87 10.03
CA ARG A 113 -8.24 -7.24 9.67
C ARG A 113 -8.24 -5.73 9.91
N LEU A 114 -9.29 -5.03 9.46
CA LEU A 114 -9.44 -3.59 9.67
C LEU A 114 -9.56 -3.23 11.15
N LEU A 115 -10.28 -4.03 11.94
CA LEU A 115 -10.41 -3.83 13.37
C LEU A 115 -9.07 -3.98 14.10
N ASN A 116 -8.30 -5.01 13.78
CA ASN A 116 -6.98 -5.20 14.37
C ASN A 116 -5.99 -4.10 13.97
N SER A 117 -6.04 -3.64 12.71
CA SER A 117 -5.25 -2.50 12.25
C SER A 117 -5.64 -1.21 12.98
N TYR A 118 -6.93 -0.97 13.17
CA TYR A 118 -7.43 0.19 13.91
C TYR A 118 -6.88 0.22 15.34
N TYR A 119 -7.01 -0.88 16.09
CA TYR A 119 -6.50 -0.93 17.45
C TYR A 119 -4.98 -0.82 17.50
N ALA A 120 -4.25 -1.49 16.62
CA ALA A 120 -2.79 -1.39 16.57
C ALA A 120 -2.30 0.04 16.29
N ALA A 121 -2.94 0.73 15.33
CA ALA A 121 -2.61 2.12 15.02
C ALA A 121 -2.95 3.05 16.19
N ARG A 122 -4.12 2.88 16.80
CA ARG A 122 -4.55 3.68 17.94
C ARG A 122 -3.63 3.50 19.14
N THR A 123 -3.28 2.26 19.47
CA THR A 123 -2.32 1.95 20.55
C THR A 123 -0.95 2.59 20.29
N ALA A 124 -0.44 2.52 19.05
CA ALA A 124 0.85 3.14 18.72
C ALA A 124 0.82 4.67 18.88
N ILE A 125 -0.30 5.31 18.53
CA ILE A 125 -0.47 6.76 18.72
C ILE A 125 -0.62 7.10 20.21
N GLU A 126 -1.49 6.39 20.94
CA GLU A 126 -1.80 6.69 22.36
C GLU A 126 -0.62 6.39 23.30
N GLU A 127 0.11 5.30 23.07
CA GLU A 127 1.19 4.85 23.97
C GLU A 127 2.57 5.38 23.56
N GLN A 128 2.84 5.48 22.26
CA GLN A 128 4.18 5.79 21.74
C GLN A 128 4.21 7.13 21.00
N GLY A 129 3.05 7.74 20.72
CA GLY A 129 2.97 9.01 19.99
C GLY A 129 3.37 8.90 18.52
N ILE A 130 3.39 7.69 17.94
CA ILE A 130 3.86 7.47 16.56
C ILE A 130 2.75 6.97 15.64
N ASN A 131 2.75 7.45 14.40
CA ASN A 131 1.90 6.92 13.35
C ASN A 131 2.56 5.70 12.69
N VAL A 132 1.88 4.56 12.77
CA VAL A 132 2.33 3.28 12.20
C VAL A 132 1.47 2.81 11.03
N LEU A 133 0.45 3.59 10.65
CA LEU A 133 -0.51 3.22 9.62
C LEU A 133 -0.29 4.05 8.35
N TYR A 134 0.13 3.35 7.30
CA TYR A 134 0.42 3.93 6.00
C TYR A 134 -0.33 3.20 4.90
N LEU A 135 -0.81 3.95 3.92
CA LEU A 135 -1.27 3.45 2.64
C LEU A 135 -0.07 3.44 1.69
N ALA A 136 0.31 2.25 1.22
CA ALA A 136 1.31 2.11 0.18
C ALA A 136 0.66 2.31 -1.19
N LEU A 137 1.10 3.35 -1.93
CA LEU A 137 0.72 3.56 -3.32
C LEU A 137 1.79 2.93 -4.23
N GLY A 138 1.42 1.81 -4.83
CA GLY A 138 2.32 1.01 -5.67
C GLY A 138 3.29 0.15 -4.86
N MET A 139 3.59 -1.03 -5.40
CA MET A 139 4.54 -1.98 -4.82
C MET A 139 5.52 -2.40 -5.91
N LEU A 140 6.81 -2.23 -5.66
CA LEU A 140 7.86 -2.79 -6.49
C LEU A 140 8.08 -4.25 -6.12
N VAL A 141 7.95 -5.14 -7.11
CA VAL A 141 8.35 -6.54 -6.98
C VAL A 141 9.78 -6.71 -7.47
N TRP A 142 10.65 -7.26 -6.64
CA TRP A 142 12.06 -7.47 -6.97
C TRP A 142 12.55 -8.83 -6.48
N TYR A 143 13.67 -9.27 -7.03
CA TYR A 143 14.31 -10.57 -6.75
C TYR A 143 15.77 -10.33 -6.39
N GLU A 144 16.24 -10.98 -5.33
CA GLU A 144 17.62 -10.84 -4.85
C GLU A 144 18.62 -11.62 -5.71
N ASP A 145 18.17 -12.73 -6.29
CA ASP A 145 18.96 -13.57 -7.18
C ASP A 145 18.03 -14.12 -8.29
N GLN A 146 18.53 -14.23 -9.51
CA GLN A 146 17.82 -14.84 -10.63
C GLN A 146 17.46 -16.31 -10.37
N ARG A 147 18.18 -16.97 -9.44
CA ARG A 147 17.93 -18.36 -9.05
C ARG A 147 16.89 -18.52 -7.94
N VAL A 148 16.65 -17.47 -7.14
CA VAL A 148 15.76 -17.52 -5.98
C VAL A 148 14.38 -17.03 -6.37
N SER A 149 13.44 -17.97 -6.50
CA SER A 149 12.07 -17.73 -6.98
C SER A 149 11.15 -16.94 -6.02
N LYS A 150 11.64 -16.44 -4.86
CA LYS A 150 10.76 -15.77 -3.89
C LYS A 150 10.69 -14.27 -4.18
N PRO A 151 9.55 -13.76 -4.68
CA PRO A 151 9.39 -12.33 -4.92
C PRO A 151 9.45 -11.56 -3.61
N ARG A 152 10.17 -10.44 -3.62
CA ARG A 152 10.17 -9.43 -2.56
C ARG A 152 9.33 -8.26 -3.00
N MET A 153 8.65 -7.62 -2.06
CA MET A 153 7.81 -6.47 -2.33
C MET A 153 8.26 -5.29 -1.49
N ALA A 154 8.34 -4.12 -2.11
CA ALA A 154 8.68 -2.87 -1.44
C ALA A 154 7.65 -1.79 -1.84
N PRO A 155 7.05 -1.06 -0.88
CA PRO A 155 6.18 0.06 -1.21
C PRO A 155 6.98 1.15 -1.93
N LEU A 156 6.35 1.84 -2.90
CA LEU A 156 6.98 2.97 -3.60
C LEU A 156 6.76 4.27 -2.84
N VAL A 157 5.49 4.62 -2.60
CA VAL A 157 5.06 5.83 -1.90
C VAL A 157 4.23 5.45 -0.69
N LEU A 158 4.47 6.11 0.44
CA LEU A 158 3.83 5.88 1.72
C LEU A 158 3.02 7.12 2.09
N VAL A 159 1.70 6.97 2.08
CA VAL A 159 0.77 8.03 2.52
C VAL A 159 0.35 7.72 3.96
N PRO A 160 0.60 8.62 4.93
CA PRO A 160 0.17 8.42 6.31
C PRO A 160 -1.36 8.54 6.39
N VAL A 161 -2.02 7.53 6.94
CA VAL A 161 -3.50 7.46 6.91
C VAL A 161 -4.07 7.10 8.27
N SER A 162 -5.23 7.67 8.58
CA SER A 162 -6.06 7.30 9.72
C SER A 162 -7.17 6.36 9.29
N LEU A 163 -7.44 5.36 10.15
CA LEU A 163 -8.58 4.47 10.00
C LEU A 163 -9.60 4.84 11.08
N GLU A 164 -10.79 5.25 10.66
CA GLU A 164 -11.84 5.70 11.58
C GLU A 164 -13.12 4.90 11.40
N ARG A 165 -13.87 4.79 12.50
CA ARG A 165 -15.20 4.18 12.49
C ARG A 165 -16.09 4.87 13.50
N ARG A 166 -17.20 5.41 13.03
CA ARG A 166 -18.19 6.08 13.89
C ARG A 166 -18.89 5.10 14.82
N ASN A 167 -19.27 3.92 14.33
CA ASN A 167 -19.99 2.90 15.11
C ASN A 167 -19.66 1.44 14.70
N VAL A 168 -19.82 0.52 15.64
CA VAL A 168 -20.47 -0.82 15.54
C VAL A 168 -20.96 -1.31 14.16
N ARG A 169 -21.77 -0.50 13.51
CA ARG A 169 -22.52 -0.90 12.31
C ARG A 169 -22.06 -0.15 11.05
N THR A 170 -21.21 0.86 11.21
CA THR A 170 -20.66 1.62 10.09
C THR A 170 -19.39 0.97 9.58
N ARG A 171 -19.17 1.09 8.27
CA ARG A 171 -17.92 0.69 7.61
C ARG A 171 -16.76 1.54 8.12
N PHE A 172 -15.57 0.97 8.09
CA PHE A 172 -14.35 1.72 8.32
C PHE A 172 -14.12 2.71 7.19
N ARG A 173 -13.56 3.85 7.55
CA ARG A 173 -13.24 4.96 6.68
C ARG A 173 -11.74 5.24 6.76
N LEU A 174 -11.10 5.33 5.61
CA LEU A 174 -9.69 5.70 5.47
C LEU A 174 -9.61 7.18 5.12
N SER A 175 -8.76 7.93 5.82
CA SER A 175 -8.52 9.36 5.60
C SER A 175 -7.03 9.64 5.64
N TRP A 176 -6.56 10.60 4.85
CA TRP A 176 -5.20 11.12 4.99
C TRP A 176 -5.09 11.91 6.31
N THR A 177 -3.98 11.73 7.03
CA THR A 177 -3.75 12.44 8.30
C THR A 177 -3.36 13.91 8.11
N GLY A 178 -2.99 14.31 6.90
CA GLY A 178 -2.38 15.61 6.62
C GLY A 178 -0.87 15.65 6.87
N GLU A 179 -0.27 14.54 7.32
CA GLU A 179 1.18 14.39 7.48
C GLU A 179 1.86 14.21 6.11
N GLU A 180 3.18 14.43 6.09
CA GLU A 180 4.01 14.38 4.89
C GLU A 180 3.96 12.99 4.22
N ILE A 181 3.90 12.99 2.89
CA ILE A 181 3.87 11.77 2.09
C ILE A 181 5.30 11.44 1.72
N GLU A 182 5.74 10.23 2.08
CA GLU A 182 7.13 9.84 1.96
C GLU A 182 7.35 8.83 0.83
N ALA A 183 8.41 9.01 0.05
CA ALA A 183 8.94 7.95 -0.78
C ALA A 183 9.75 6.97 0.06
N ASN A 184 9.79 5.70 -0.34
CA ASN A 184 10.55 4.69 0.37
C ASN A 184 12.07 4.89 0.23
N LEU A 185 12.68 5.61 1.17
CA LEU A 185 14.11 5.91 1.21
C LEU A 185 14.98 4.64 1.25
N SER A 186 14.50 3.59 1.93
CA SER A 186 15.23 2.31 1.99
C SER A 186 15.32 1.68 0.61
N LEU A 187 14.22 1.73 -0.15
CA LEU A 187 14.18 1.23 -1.52
C LEU A 187 15.06 2.05 -2.46
N GLN A 188 15.02 3.39 -2.37
CA GLN A 188 15.90 4.26 -3.16
C GLN A 188 17.37 3.94 -2.92
N ALA A 189 17.77 3.81 -1.66
CA ALA A 189 19.14 3.46 -1.29
C ALA A 189 19.54 2.06 -1.80
N LYS A 190 18.63 1.07 -1.72
CA LYS A 190 18.87 -0.29 -2.24
C LYS A 190 19.04 -0.31 -3.76
N LEU A 191 18.17 0.39 -4.49
CA LEU A 191 18.23 0.48 -5.95
C LEU A 191 19.51 1.16 -6.44
N LYS A 192 19.92 2.24 -5.75
CA LYS A 192 21.17 2.94 -6.07
C LYS A 192 22.40 2.08 -5.79
N ALA A 193 22.42 1.38 -4.64
CA ALA A 193 23.57 0.57 -4.22
C ALA A 193 23.76 -0.71 -5.05
N ASP A 194 22.67 -1.45 -5.30
CA ASP A 194 22.76 -2.78 -5.90
C ASP A 194 22.55 -2.77 -7.42
N PHE A 195 21.76 -1.82 -7.93
CA PHE A 195 21.35 -1.80 -9.33
C PHE A 195 21.80 -0.53 -10.08
N GLY A 196 22.36 0.46 -9.39
CA GLY A 196 22.72 1.76 -9.98
C GLY A 196 21.51 2.54 -10.52
N LEU A 197 20.31 2.21 -10.06
CA LEU A 197 19.06 2.86 -10.48
C LEU A 197 18.68 3.96 -9.50
N GLU A 198 18.34 5.14 -10.03
CA GLU A 198 17.81 6.26 -9.25
C GLU A 198 16.32 6.41 -9.52
N LEU A 199 15.52 6.35 -8.46
CA LEU A 199 14.10 6.67 -8.55
C LEU A 199 13.94 8.21 -8.62
N PRO A 200 12.98 8.72 -9.40
CA PRO A 200 12.67 10.14 -9.39
C PRO A 200 12.24 10.57 -7.98
N GLU A 201 12.54 11.81 -7.63
CA GLU A 201 12.02 12.40 -6.40
C GLU A 201 10.49 12.46 -6.48
N PHE A 202 9.85 12.17 -5.35
CA PHE A 202 8.40 12.29 -5.24
C PHE A 202 8.08 13.73 -4.88
N ASP A 203 7.57 14.48 -5.86
CA ASP A 203 7.06 15.83 -5.64
C ASP A 203 5.57 15.70 -5.30
N ALA A 204 5.19 16.12 -4.09
CA ALA A 204 3.84 15.98 -3.52
C ALA A 204 2.88 17.07 -4.03
#